data_AF-A0A1D1ZTF8-F1
#
_entry.id   AF-A0A1D1ZTF8-F1
#
_cell.length_a   1.000
_cell.length_b   1.000
_cell.length_c   1.000
_cell.angle_alpha   90.00
_cell.angle_beta   90.00
_cell.angle_gamma   90.00
#
_symmetry.space_group_name_H-M   'P 1'
#
loop_
_entity.id
_entity.type
_entity.pdbx_description
1 polymer ?
#
loop_
_entity_poly.entity_id
_entity_poly.type
_entity_poly.pdbx_seq_one_letter_code
_entity_poly.pdbx_strand_id
1 'polypeptide(L)'
;MPGVPTEKVATFTGHDPSDYLGAQAGPGRGRGPSRPRARSTLSDEQILEVMRRTLPHPGRPIAWVDLGYRNGGLTLAGKEVQLRDLWDMVQGAGGFAAVCSTRKWTSVAIALGADTSRLTNASHVVKGWYLRFFANYEKSLQSQELPS
;
A
#
# COMPACT_ATOMS: atom_id res chain seq x y z
N MET A 1 -52.65 -2.29 3.71
CA MET A 1 -52.72 -1.83 2.30
C MET A 1 -51.69 -2.62 1.50
N PRO A 2 -52.07 -3.74 0.84
CA PRO A 2 -51.17 -4.47 -0.06
C PRO A 2 -51.25 -3.86 -1.46
N GLY A 3 -50.11 -3.48 -2.04
CA GLY A 3 -50.03 -2.88 -3.37
C GLY A 3 -48.67 -3.13 -4.00
N VAL A 4 -48.64 -4.09 -4.92
CA VAL A 4 -47.55 -4.50 -5.82
C VAL A 4 -47.19 -3.34 -6.78
N PRO A 5 -45.97 -3.26 -7.36
CA PRO A 5 -45.72 -4.06 -8.57
C PRO A 5 -44.29 -4.60 -8.77
N THR A 6 -44.27 -5.82 -9.30
CA THR A 6 -43.20 -6.54 -9.97
C THR A 6 -43.07 -6.01 -11.41
N GLU A 7 -41.89 -5.54 -11.84
CA GLU A 7 -41.52 -5.30 -13.26
C GLU A 7 -40.08 -4.69 -13.26
N LYS A 8 -39.09 -5.02 -14.08
CA LYS A 8 -38.99 -5.72 -15.37
C LYS A 8 -37.66 -6.49 -15.44
N VAL A 9 -37.72 -7.67 -16.03
CA VAL A 9 -36.55 -8.44 -16.48
C VAL A 9 -36.04 -7.77 -17.76
N ALA A 10 -34.80 -7.26 -17.74
CA ALA A 10 -34.14 -6.78 -18.93
C ALA A 10 -33.46 -7.97 -19.63
N THR A 11 -34.00 -8.33 -20.80
CA THR A 11 -33.43 -9.27 -21.75
C THR A 11 -32.13 -8.69 -22.31
N PHE A 12 -30.98 -9.22 -21.88
CA PHE A 12 -29.68 -8.89 -22.47
C PHE A 12 -29.49 -9.75 -23.72
N THR A 13 -29.75 -9.16 -24.89
CA THR A 13 -29.50 -9.75 -26.20
C THR A 13 -28.00 -9.94 -26.41
N GLY A 14 -27.63 -11.15 -26.84
CA GLY A 14 -26.27 -11.59 -27.03
C GLY A 14 -25.47 -10.72 -27.99
N HIS A 15 -24.24 -10.43 -27.60
CA HIS A 15 -23.20 -9.97 -28.50
C HIS A 15 -22.27 -11.15 -28.75
N ASP A 16 -22.17 -11.55 -30.02
CA ASP A 16 -21.22 -12.54 -30.52
C ASP A 16 -19.79 -12.00 -30.38
N PRO A 17 -18.86 -12.69 -29.69
CA PRO A 17 -17.49 -12.22 -29.51
C PRO A 17 -16.50 -12.73 -30.58
N SER A 18 -16.95 -13.24 -31.73
CA SER A 18 -16.06 -13.93 -32.69
C SER A 18 -15.29 -13.01 -33.65
N ASP A 19 -15.47 -11.68 -33.58
CA ASP A 19 -14.94 -10.72 -34.56
C ASP A 19 -13.67 -9.95 -34.11
N TYR A 20 -12.77 -10.60 -33.37
CA TYR A 20 -11.46 -10.02 -33.00
C TYR A 20 -10.27 -10.91 -33.36
N LEU A 21 -10.24 -11.41 -34.59
CA LEU A 21 -9.01 -11.94 -35.20
C LEU A 21 -8.46 -10.94 -36.22
N GLY A 22 -7.47 -10.17 -35.79
CA GLY A 22 -6.78 -9.22 -36.65
C GLY A 22 -5.61 -8.50 -35.99
N ALA A 23 -4.64 -9.23 -35.42
CA ALA A 23 -3.38 -8.63 -34.97
C ALA A 23 -2.20 -9.34 -35.64
N GLN A 24 -1.67 -8.68 -36.67
CA GLN A 24 -0.42 -9.03 -37.34
C GLN A 24 0.75 -8.92 -36.36
N ALA A 25 1.53 -10.00 -36.24
CA ALA A 25 2.77 -10.03 -35.49
C ALA A 25 3.84 -9.18 -36.21
N GLY A 26 4.08 -7.96 -35.73
CA GLY A 26 5.22 -7.14 -36.14
C GLY A 26 6.54 -7.67 -35.55
N PRO A 27 7.69 -7.48 -36.23
CA PRO A 27 8.99 -7.98 -35.79
C PRO A 27 9.44 -7.32 -34.48
N GLY A 28 9.83 -8.16 -33.54
CA GLY A 28 10.16 -7.82 -32.16
C GLY A 28 11.28 -6.80 -32.04
N ARG A 29 10.96 -5.64 -31.43
CA ARG A 29 11.97 -4.75 -30.85
C ARG A 29 12.57 -5.46 -29.65
N GLY A 30 13.88 -5.72 -29.72
CA GLY A 30 14.63 -6.41 -28.68
C GLY A 30 14.40 -5.80 -27.30
N ARG A 31 13.96 -6.65 -26.36
CA ARG A 31 14.15 -6.39 -24.93
C ARG A 31 15.65 -6.28 -24.69
N GLY A 32 16.16 -5.05 -24.64
CA GLY A 32 17.49 -4.79 -24.11
C GLY A 32 17.61 -5.39 -22.70
N PRO A 33 18.81 -5.78 -22.27
CA PRO A 33 19.03 -6.37 -20.97
C PRO A 33 18.43 -5.45 -19.90
N SER A 34 17.50 -5.97 -19.12
CA SER A 34 16.95 -5.31 -17.94
C SER A 34 18.13 -4.91 -17.06
N ARG A 35 18.54 -3.63 -17.12
CA ARG A 35 19.55 -3.10 -16.20
C ARG A 35 19.06 -3.44 -14.79
N PRO A 36 19.83 -4.18 -13.98
CA PRO A 36 19.46 -4.42 -12.60
C PRO A 36 19.32 -3.05 -11.96
N ARG A 37 18.08 -2.65 -11.63
CA ARG A 37 17.83 -1.42 -10.87
C ARG A 37 18.67 -1.52 -9.62
N ALA A 38 19.62 -0.61 -9.46
CA ALA A 38 20.44 -0.49 -8.27
C ALA A 38 19.50 -0.53 -7.06
N ARG A 39 19.51 -1.66 -6.35
CA ARG A 39 18.64 -1.89 -5.21
C ARG A 39 19.32 -1.12 -4.08
N SER A 40 18.95 0.14 -3.89
CA SER A 40 19.34 0.88 -2.70
C SER A 40 18.71 0.16 -1.51
N THR A 41 19.50 -0.70 -0.86
CA THR A 41 19.15 -1.43 0.34
C THR A 41 19.90 -0.78 1.48
N LEU A 42 19.36 0.32 2.02
CA LEU A 42 19.71 0.65 3.39
C LEU A 42 19.43 -0.58 4.27
N SER A 43 20.31 -0.85 5.23
CA SER A 43 20.08 -1.90 6.21
C SER A 43 18.89 -1.54 7.08
N ASP A 44 18.28 -2.55 7.71
CA ASP A 44 17.17 -2.34 8.64
C ASP A 44 17.57 -1.38 9.78
N GLU A 45 18.82 -1.41 10.24
CA GLU A 45 19.35 -0.47 11.25
C GLU A 45 19.38 0.98 10.77
N GLN A 46 19.75 1.22 9.51
CA GLN A 46 19.77 2.57 8.94
C GLN A 46 18.33 3.11 8.81
N ILE A 47 17.38 2.26 8.42
CA ILE A 47 15.96 2.62 8.37
C ILE A 47 15.45 2.97 9.78
N LEU A 48 15.83 2.19 10.80
CA LEU A 48 15.48 2.45 12.18
C LEU A 48 16.02 3.78 12.69
N GLU A 49 17.27 4.10 12.37
CA GLU A 49 17.89 5.36 12.79
C GLU A 49 17.18 6.57 12.19
N VAL A 50 16.81 6.50 10.90
CA VAL A 50 16.00 7.54 10.26
C VAL A 50 14.66 7.70 11.00
N MET A 51 13.96 6.59 11.26
CA MET A 51 12.68 6.60 11.96
C MET A 51 12.77 7.19 13.37
N ARG A 52 13.77 6.82 14.16
CA ARG A 52 14.02 7.37 15.51
C ARG A 52 14.20 8.87 15.48
N ARG A 53 14.85 9.41 14.45
CA ARG A 53 15.07 10.86 14.31
C ARG A 53 13.82 11.61 13.83
N THR A 54 13.01 11.01 12.96
CA THR A 54 11.87 11.70 12.34
C THR A 54 10.54 11.53 13.07
N LEU A 55 10.22 10.34 13.58
CA LEU A 55 8.89 10.04 14.14
C LEU A 55 8.51 10.86 15.39
N PRO A 56 9.43 11.25 16.30
CA PRO A 56 9.09 12.11 17.44
C PRO A 56 8.55 13.50 17.05
N HIS A 57 8.75 13.93 15.81
CA HIS A 57 8.34 15.25 15.32
C HIS A 57 7.02 15.16 14.56
N PRO A 58 5.87 15.47 15.19
CA PRO A 58 4.56 15.39 14.53
C PRO A 58 4.51 16.28 13.27
N GLY A 59 3.89 15.78 12.22
CA GLY A 59 3.73 16.50 10.95
C GLY A 59 4.98 16.54 10.05
N ARG A 60 6.13 16.00 10.50
CA ARG A 60 7.31 15.89 9.63
C ARG A 60 7.21 14.64 8.75
N PRO A 61 7.21 14.78 7.41
CA PRO A 61 7.24 13.63 6.52
C PRO A 61 8.61 12.92 6.62
N ILE A 62 8.60 11.60 6.44
CA ILE A 62 9.83 10.80 6.33
C ILE A 62 10.22 10.81 4.86
N ALA A 63 11.31 11.49 4.51
CA ALA A 63 11.69 11.60 3.11
C ALA A 63 12.16 10.24 2.57
N TRP A 64 11.63 9.85 1.42
CA TRP A 64 11.95 8.57 0.79
C TRP A 64 13.43 8.41 0.46
N VAL A 65 14.09 9.53 0.12
CA VAL A 65 15.54 9.58 -0.11
C VAL A 65 16.33 9.18 1.13
N ASP A 66 15.86 9.53 2.33
CA ASP A 66 16.52 9.20 3.59
C ASP A 66 16.43 7.70 3.87
N LEU A 67 15.41 7.03 3.33
CA LEU A 67 15.22 5.58 3.38
C LEU A 67 15.86 4.83 2.21
N GLY A 68 16.63 5.53 1.36
CA GLY A 68 17.31 4.95 0.20
C GLY A 68 16.43 4.80 -1.04
N TYR A 69 15.19 5.27 -1.03
CA TYR A 69 14.28 5.19 -2.17
C TYR A 69 14.39 6.45 -3.04
N ARG A 70 15.43 6.47 -3.90
CA ARG A 70 15.72 7.61 -4.80
C ARG A 70 14.77 7.76 -5.99
N ASN A 71 14.05 6.70 -6.36
CA ASN A 71 13.19 6.66 -7.55
C ASN A 71 11.68 6.73 -7.21
N GLY A 72 11.35 7.32 -6.07
CA GLY A 72 9.99 7.39 -5.54
C GLY A 72 9.74 6.37 -4.43
N GLY A 73 8.86 6.75 -3.50
CA GLY A 73 8.46 5.95 -2.35
C GLY A 73 7.53 4.78 -2.67
N LEU A 74 6.84 4.31 -1.63
CA LEU A 74 5.78 3.31 -1.79
C LEU A 74 4.59 3.94 -2.51
N THR A 75 4.14 3.30 -3.59
CA THR A 75 2.99 3.78 -4.36
C THR A 75 1.79 2.86 -4.21
N LEU A 76 0.62 3.43 -3.94
CA LEU A 76 -0.67 2.75 -3.90
C LEU A 76 -1.60 3.39 -4.93
N ALA A 77 -2.13 2.61 -5.88
CA ALA A 77 -2.98 3.13 -6.95
C ALA A 77 -2.35 4.27 -7.79
N GLY A 78 -1.03 4.30 -7.92
CA GLY A 78 -0.32 5.39 -8.61
C GLY A 78 -0.16 6.68 -7.78
N LYS A 79 -0.62 6.69 -6.53
CA LYS A 79 -0.35 7.76 -5.56
C LYS A 79 0.83 7.37 -4.68
N GLU A 80 1.73 8.31 -4.45
CA GLU A 80 2.79 8.13 -3.46
C GLU A 80 2.17 8.20 -2.06
N VAL A 81 2.40 7.15 -1.28
CA VAL A 81 2.00 7.09 0.12
C VAL A 81 3.11 7.73 0.94
N GLN A 82 2.79 8.38 2.06
CA GLN A 82 3.77 8.83 3.02
C GLN A 82 3.82 7.83 4.19
N LEU A 83 5.02 7.43 4.62
CA LEU A 83 5.17 6.53 5.77
C LEU A 83 4.64 7.15 7.07
N ARG A 84 4.77 8.48 7.19
CA ARG A 84 4.24 9.22 8.33
C ARG A 84 2.73 9.04 8.45
N ASP A 85 2.00 9.22 7.36
CA ASP A 85 0.54 9.06 7.35
C ASP A 85 0.14 7.62 7.69
N LEU A 86 0.88 6.63 7.17
CA LEU A 86 0.65 5.22 7.54
C LEU A 86 0.84 4.99 9.04
N TRP A 87 1.91 5.54 9.62
CA TRP A 87 2.16 5.44 11.07
C TRP A 87 1.05 6.11 11.87
N ASP A 88 0.73 7.37 11.58
CA ASP A 88 -0.26 8.14 12.33
C ASP A 88 -1.66 7.49 12.24
N MET A 89 -2.04 6.95 11.08
CA MET A 89 -3.32 6.23 10.91
C MET A 89 -3.39 4.94 11.74
N VAL A 90 -2.28 4.19 11.83
CA VAL A 90 -2.24 2.96 12.63
C VAL A 90 -2.22 3.28 14.12
N GLN A 91 -1.44 4.26 14.56
CA GLN A 91 -1.41 4.69 15.96
C GLN A 91 -2.75 5.29 16.39
N GLY A 92 -3.38 6.11 15.55
CA GLY A 92 -4.73 6.65 15.79
C GLY A 92 -5.81 5.58 15.88
N ALA A 93 -5.58 4.39 15.31
CA ALA A 93 -6.47 3.23 15.41
C ALA A 93 -6.15 2.30 16.60
N GLY A 94 -5.25 2.70 17.51
CA GLY A 94 -4.83 1.91 18.68
C GLY A 94 -3.61 1.02 18.45
N GLY A 95 -2.82 1.31 17.41
CA GLY A 95 -1.59 0.60 17.08
C GLY A 95 -1.81 -0.68 16.27
N PHE A 96 -0.71 -1.33 15.90
CA PHE A 96 -0.70 -2.47 14.99
C PHE A 96 -1.61 -3.63 15.45
N ALA A 97 -1.56 -3.97 16.74
CA ALA A 97 -2.35 -5.06 17.31
C ALA A 97 -3.87 -4.78 17.20
N ALA A 98 -4.30 -3.55 17.49
CA ALA A 98 -5.70 -3.15 17.40
C ALA A 98 -6.20 -3.16 15.95
N VAL A 99 -5.41 -2.66 14.99
CA VAL A 99 -5.77 -2.71 13.57
C VAL A 99 -5.89 -4.15 13.07
N CYS A 100 -5.01 -5.05 13.53
CA CYS A 100 -5.07 -6.47 13.19
C CYS A 100 -6.30 -7.17 13.77
N SER A 101 -6.60 -6.98 15.05
CA SER A 101 -7.75 -7.63 15.72
C SER A 101 -9.09 -7.15 15.16
N THR A 102 -9.19 -5.86 14.83
CA THR A 102 -10.40 -5.26 14.27
C THR A 102 -10.52 -5.35 12.75
N ARG A 103 -9.53 -5.97 12.07
CA ARG A 103 -9.47 -6.11 10.61
C ARG A 103 -9.58 -4.76 9.84
N LYS A 104 -9.09 -3.67 10.42
CA LYS A 104 -9.22 -2.29 9.88
C LYS A 104 -8.19 -1.91 8.80
N TRP A 105 -7.38 -2.85 8.32
CA TRP A 105 -6.36 -2.57 7.29
C TRP A 105 -6.94 -2.00 5.98
N THR A 106 -8.14 -2.41 5.60
CA THR A 106 -8.82 -1.85 4.42
C THR A 106 -9.16 -0.37 4.64
N SER A 107 -9.63 0.00 5.83
CA SER A 107 -9.92 1.40 6.18
C SER A 107 -8.65 2.25 6.18
N VAL A 108 -7.54 1.72 6.70
CA VAL A 108 -6.22 2.39 6.63
C VAL A 108 -5.80 2.59 5.17
N ALA A 109 -5.94 1.57 4.32
CA ALA A 109 -5.61 1.69 2.90
C ALA A 109 -6.46 2.75 2.18
N ILE A 110 -7.78 2.80 2.46
CA ILE A 110 -8.68 3.83 1.91
C ILE A 110 -8.26 5.23 2.37
N ALA A 111 -7.91 5.40 3.65
CA ALA A 111 -7.44 6.68 4.18
C ALA A 111 -6.12 7.15 3.52
N LEU A 112 -5.28 6.21 3.09
CA LEU A 112 -4.07 6.48 2.29
C LEU A 112 -4.35 6.68 0.80
N GLY A 113 -5.62 6.73 0.40
CA GLY A 113 -6.05 7.03 -0.97
C GLY A 113 -6.20 5.83 -1.89
N ALA A 114 -6.25 4.60 -1.35
CA ALA A 114 -6.55 3.41 -2.14
C ALA A 114 -8.00 3.41 -2.63
N ASP A 115 -8.17 3.04 -3.90
CA ASP A 115 -9.47 2.72 -4.47
C ASP A 115 -9.71 1.20 -4.37
N THR A 116 -10.50 0.78 -3.37
CA THR A 116 -10.81 -0.64 -3.11
C THR A 116 -11.68 -1.28 -4.19
N SER A 117 -12.34 -0.48 -5.05
CA SER A 117 -13.06 -1.02 -6.21
C SER A 117 -12.10 -1.56 -7.27
N ARG A 118 -10.85 -1.08 -7.28
CA ARG A 118 -9.80 -1.46 -8.25
C ARG A 118 -8.68 -2.30 -7.64
N LEU A 119 -8.42 -2.14 -6.34
CA LEU A 119 -7.31 -2.81 -5.64
C LEU A 119 -7.82 -3.78 -4.57
N THR A 120 -7.95 -5.04 -4.96
CA THR A 120 -8.39 -6.13 -4.07
C THR A 120 -7.36 -6.50 -2.98
N ASN A 121 -6.08 -6.17 -3.17
CA ASN A 121 -4.99 -6.53 -2.26
C ASN A 121 -4.42 -5.35 -1.45
N ALA A 122 -5.09 -4.20 -1.44
CA ALA A 122 -4.57 -2.98 -0.81
C ALA A 122 -4.25 -3.17 0.69
N SER A 123 -5.12 -3.86 1.43
CA SER A 123 -4.92 -4.14 2.85
C SER A 123 -3.66 -4.98 3.11
N HIS A 124 -3.41 -6.00 2.29
CA HIS A 124 -2.23 -6.86 2.40
C HIS A 124 -0.94 -6.09 2.08
N VAL A 125 -0.97 -5.26 1.04
CA VAL A 125 0.17 -4.41 0.63
C VAL A 125 0.53 -3.43 1.74
N VAL A 126 -0.46 -2.69 2.28
CA VAL A 126 -0.25 -1.69 3.33
C VAL A 126 0.25 -2.35 4.63
N LYS A 127 -0.31 -3.51 5.00
CA LYS A 127 0.17 -4.29 6.15
C LYS A 127 1.62 -4.74 5.95
N GLY A 128 1.99 -5.19 4.75
CA GLY A 128 3.35 -5.57 4.42
C GLY A 128 4.34 -4.42 4.54
N TRP A 129 3.94 -3.22 4.10
CA TRP A 129 4.74 -2.01 4.31
C TRP A 129 4.93 -1.70 5.78
N TYR A 130 3.86 -1.74 6.57
CA TYR A 130 3.97 -1.49 8.01
C TYR A 130 4.94 -2.46 8.67
N LEU A 131 4.82 -3.75 8.40
CA LEU A 131 5.70 -4.77 8.97
C LEU A 131 7.16 -4.56 8.56
N ARG A 132 7.40 -4.19 7.30
CA ARG A 132 8.76 -3.95 6.80
C ARG A 132 9.43 -2.77 7.49
N PHE A 133 8.69 -1.69 7.72
CA PHE A 133 9.25 -0.42 8.15
C PHE A 133 9.15 -0.22 9.66
N PHE A 134 7.99 -0.50 10.25
CA PHE A 134 7.69 -0.13 11.63
C PHE A 134 7.81 -1.27 12.63
N ALA A 135 7.76 -2.55 12.22
CA ALA A 135 7.79 -3.66 13.18
C ALA A 135 9.10 -3.69 13.99
N ASN A 136 10.24 -3.44 13.33
CA ASN A 136 11.53 -3.36 14.03
C ASN A 136 11.61 -2.10 14.92
N TYR A 137 10.97 -1.00 14.50
CA TYR A 137 10.94 0.23 15.27
C TYR A 137 10.15 0.06 16.56
N GLU A 138 8.93 -0.50 16.49
CA GLU A 138 8.09 -0.82 17.65
C GLU A 138 8.79 -1.77 18.64
N LYS A 139 9.45 -2.82 18.15
CA LYS A 139 10.26 -3.72 18.99
C LYS A 139 11.36 -2.97 19.73
N SER A 140 12.00 -2.02 19.05
CA SER A 140 13.08 -1.23 19.63
C SER A 140 12.59 -0.26 20.72
N LEU A 141 11.36 0.26 20.59
CA LEU A 141 10.72 1.08 21.63
C LEU A 141 10.44 0.26 22.89
N GLN A 142 9.85 -0.93 22.72
CA GLN A 142 9.56 -1.84 23.84
C GLN A 142 10.82 -2.26 24.62
N SER A 143 11.97 -2.32 23.95
CA SER A 143 13.25 -2.64 24.58
C SER A 143 13.85 -1.47 25.37
N GLN A 144 13.43 -0.22 25.12
CA GLN A 144 13.91 0.97 25.84
C GLN A 144 13.09 1.28 27.10
N GLU A 145 11.84 0.85 27.16
CA GLU A 145 10.94 1.07 28.32
C GLU A 145 11.18 0.11 29.50
N LEU A 146 12.30 -0.63 29.50
CA LEU A 146 12.75 -1.47 30.63
C LEU A 146 13.98 -0.84 31.36
N PRO A 147 13.87 0.32 32.02
CA PRO A 147 14.67 0.58 33.22
C PRO A 147 14.02 -0.15 34.40
N SER A 148 14.80 -1.03 35.04
CA SER A 148 14.42 -1.77 36.26
C SER A 148 14.11 -0.86 37.44
#